data_AF-X0TH87-F1
#
_entry.id   AF-X0TH87-F1
#
_cell.length_a   1.000
_cell.length_b   1.000
_cell.length_c   1.000
_cell.angle_alpha   90.00
_cell.angle_beta   90.00
_cell.angle_gamma   90.00
#
_symmetry.space_group_name_H-M   'P 1'
#
loop_
_entity.id
_entity.type
_entity.pdbx_description
1 polymer ?
#
loop_
_entity_poly.entity_id
_entity_poly.type
_entity_poly.pdbx_seq_one_letter_code
_entity_poly.pdbx_strand_id
1 'polypeptide(L)' 'YDDLQALFVRHLPADVNLYNDYHAQMVWAGKHHCRVQSQCEGCPLQPLLRGK' A
#
# COMPACT_ATOMS: atom_id res chain seq x y z
N TYR A 1 4.07 13.61 0.76
CA TYR A 1 3.03 13.24 -0.23
C TYR A 1 3.68 13.08 -1.60
N ASP A 2 4.49 14.06 -1.99
CA ASP A 2 5.12 14.17 -3.31
C ASP A 2 6.00 12.97 -3.72
N ASP A 3 6.85 12.47 -2.83
CA ASP A 3 7.72 11.32 -3.15
C ASP A 3 6.92 10.04 -3.46
N LEU A 4 5.84 9.80 -2.70
CA LEU A 4 4.97 8.66 -2.92
C LEU A 4 4.22 8.84 -4.25
N GLN A 5 3.65 10.02 -4.51
CA GLN A 5 2.99 10.30 -5.78
C GLN A 5 3.94 10.12 -6.98
N ALA A 6 5.17 10.63 -6.88
CA ALA A 6 6.20 10.49 -7.91
C ALA A 6 6.56 9.02 -8.18
N LEU A 7 6.58 8.17 -7.15
CA LEU A 7 6.80 6.73 -7.31
C LEU A 7 5.71 6.10 -8.20
N PHE A 8 4.44 6.41 -7.95
CA PHE A 8 3.32 5.87 -8.73
C PHE A 8 3.36 6.37 -10.18
N VAL A 9 3.53 7.68 -10.38
CA VAL A 9 3.58 8.28 -11.73
C VAL A 9 4.79 7.75 -12.53
N ARG A 10 5.91 7.45 -11.89
CA ARG A 10 7.10 6.91 -12.56
C ARG A 10 6.94 5.46 -13.01
N HIS A 11 6.18 4.66 -12.29
CA HIS A 11 6.15 3.20 -12.48
C HIS A 11 4.83 2.63 -13.00
N LEU A 12 3.77 3.44 -13.05
CA LEU A 12 2.46 3.01 -13.53
C LEU A 12 2.01 3.86 -14.73
N PRO A 13 1.15 3.31 -15.60
CA PRO A 13 0.45 4.11 -16.61
C PRO A 13 -0.28 5.30 -15.99
N ALA A 14 -0.41 6.38 -16.77
CA ALA A 14 -1.19 7.55 -16.40
C ALA A 14 -2.70 7.24 -16.44
N ASP A 15 -3.18 6.51 -15.43
CA ASP A 15 -4.57 6.10 -15.26
C ASP A 15 -5.05 6.40 -13.83
N VAL A 16 -6.02 7.31 -13.74
CA VAL A 16 -6.60 7.76 -12.47
C VAL A 16 -7.31 6.62 -11.73
N ASN A 17 -7.95 5.68 -12.45
CA ASN A 17 -8.62 4.55 -11.81
C ASN A 17 -7.60 3.63 -11.15
N LEU A 18 -6.45 3.40 -11.81
CA LEU A 18 -5.37 2.59 -11.25
C LEU A 18 -4.78 3.25 -10.00
N TYR A 19 -4.55 4.56 -10.03
CA TYR A 19 -4.07 5.30 -8.85
C TYR A 19 -5.06 5.23 -7.67
N ASN A 20 -6.35 5.36 -7.95
CA ASN A 20 -7.40 5.25 -6.94
C ASN A 20 -7.47 3.85 -6.32
N ASP A 21 -7.32 2.80 -7.13
CA ASP A 21 -7.31 1.42 -6.65
C ASP A 21 -6.14 1.15 -5.70
N TYR A 22 -4.91 1.53 -6.09
CA TYR A 22 -3.75 1.41 -5.21
C TYR A 22 -3.90 2.23 -3.92
N HIS A 23 -4.45 3.45 -4.02
CA HIS A 23 -4.76 4.25 -2.84
C HIS A 23 -5.72 3.52 -1.91
N ALA A 24 -6.81 2.95 -2.44
CA ALA A 24 -7.79 2.20 -1.67
C ALA A 24 -7.15 0.97 -0.98
N GLN A 25 -6.30 0.22 -1.70
CA GLN A 25 -5.57 -0.92 -1.14
C GLN A 25 -4.64 -0.50 0.01
N MET A 26 -3.84 0.55 -0.16
CA MET A 26 -2.94 1.06 0.88
C MET A 26 -3.71 1.53 2.11
N VAL A 27 -4.80 2.28 1.92
CA VAL A 27 -5.66 2.76 3.02
C VAL A 27 -6.33 1.60 3.74
N TRP A 28 -6.86 0.61 3.01
CA TRP A 28 -7.49 -0.56 3.61
C TRP A 28 -6.48 -1.37 4.44
N ALA A 29 -5.30 -1.66 3.89
CA ALA A 29 -4.25 -2.38 4.60
C ALA A 29 -3.76 -1.63 5.84
N GLY A 30 -3.58 -0.31 5.74
CA GLY A 30 -3.19 0.56 6.86
C GLY A 30 -4.23 0.56 7.98
N LYS A 31 -5.51 0.67 7.65
CA LYS A 31 -6.61 0.70 8.63
C LYS A 31 -6.79 -0.65 9.35
N HIS A 32 -6.70 -1.76 8.64
CA HIS A 32 -7.04 -3.08 9.19
C HIS A 32 -5.83 -3.83 9.76
N HIS A 33 -4.62 -3.57 9.27
CA HIS A 33 -3.42 -4.34 9.65
C HIS A 33 -2.24 -3.46 10.06
N CYS A 34 -1.81 -2.54 9.20
CA CYS A 34 -0.59 -1.72 9.38
C CYS A 34 -0.85 -0.42 10.16
N ARG A 35 -1.61 -0.51 11.25
CA ARG A 35 -1.88 0.59 12.19
C ARG A 35 -0.68 0.85 13.11
N VAL A 36 -0.77 1.84 14.01
CA VAL A 36 0.31 2.23 14.96
C VAL A 36 0.92 1.02 15.68
N GLN A 37 0.08 0.10 16.13
CA GLN A 37 0.50 -1.25 16.54
C GLN A 37 0.12 -2.24 15.44
N SER A 38 1.11 -2.59 14.60
CA SER A 38 0.90 -3.44 13.42
C SER A 38 0.43 -4.85 13.81
N GLN A 39 -0.59 -5.33 13.12
CA GLN A 39 -1.07 -6.71 13.19
C GLN A 39 -0.73 -7.42 11.88
N CYS A 40 0.46 -8.02 11.85
CA CYS A 40 1.00 -8.66 10.65
C CYS A 40 0.35 -10.00 10.32
N GLU A 41 -0.28 -10.66 11.30
CA GLU A 41 -1.03 -11.89 11.07
C GLU A 41 -2.27 -11.61 10.20
N GLY A 42 -2.44 -12.37 9.11
CA GLY A 42 -3.55 -12.18 8.17
C GLY A 42 -3.45 -10.94 7.29
N CYS A 43 -2.39 -10.13 7.43
CA CYS A 43 -2.15 -9.00 6.53
C CYS A 43 -1.83 -9.51 5.12
N PRO A 44 -2.38 -8.92 4.05
CA PRO A 44 -2.05 -9.33 2.67
C PRO A 44 -0.56 -9.16 2.33
N LEU A 45 0.14 -8.26 3.03
CA LEU A 45 1.58 -8.03 2.86
C LEU A 45 2.45 -8.95 3.74
N GLN A 46 1.84 -9.79 4.57
CA GLN A 46 2.56 -10.71 5.46
C GLN A 46 3.62 -11.58 4.75
N PRO A 47 3.39 -12.11 3.53
CA PRO A 47 4.41 -12.88 2.81
C PRO A 47 5.64 -12.08 2.38
N LEU A 48 5.56 -10.75 2.37
CA LEU A 48 6.64 -9.85 1.93
C LEU A 48 7.49 -9.32 3.08
N LEU A 49 7.13 -9.63 4.33
CA LEU A 49 7.87 -9.19 5.51
C LEU A 49 9.23 -9.88 5.58
N ARG A 50 10.31 -9.10 5.61
CA ARG A 50 11.67 -9.62 5.75
C ARG A 50 11.89 -10.14 7.18
N GLY A 51 12.27 -11.40 7.32
CA GLY A 51 12.58 -12.02 8.63
C GLY A 51 11.52 -12.97 9.18
N LYS A 52 10.64 -13.51 8.33
CA LYS A 52 10.01 -14.81 8.59
C LYS A 52 10.94 -15.94 8.15
#